data_AF-A0A972LVQ1-F1
#
_entry.id   AF-A0A972LVQ1-F1
#
_cell.length_a   1.000
_cell.length_b   1.000
_cell.length_c   1.000
_cell.angle_alpha   90.00
_cell.angle_beta   90.00
_cell.angle_gamma   90.00
#
_symmetry.space_group_name_H-M   'P 1'
#
loop_
_entity.id
_entity.type
_entity.pdbx_description
1 polymer ?
#
loop_
_entity_poly.entity_id
_entity_poly.type
_entity_poly.pdbx_seq_one_letter_code
_entity_poly.pdbx_strand_id
1 'polypeptide(L)'
;MNSRKMQYWVIPPEADAEFVANMEDVLEIYEKPYNPLVPVLCMDEQPVQLVKEVKQPIAATKEHPKRVDYEYERAGVANVFMFAEPLAGWREVAVRETKTKVDWAIEVANLLEDRYADCEKVFLVCDNLNTHTKGAFYEVFEPKRARSLVRRIEFHYTPKHGSWLNIAENELSSMTRQCVQGRRIGDIEALGEETSAWATDVNDTQRGVDWQMKIDDARIKLTSVYPNIKM
;
A
#
# COMPACT_ATOMS: atom_id res chain seq x y z
N MET A 1 23.79 5.24 15.78
CA MET A 1 23.41 4.74 14.44
C MET A 1 23.59 3.23 14.44
N ASN A 2 22.49 2.46 14.49
CA ASN A 2 22.58 1.01 14.28
C ASN A 2 22.99 0.79 12.83
N SER A 3 24.22 0.33 12.58
CA SER A 3 24.59 -0.13 11.25
C SER A 3 23.71 -1.33 10.91
N ARG A 4 22.79 -1.15 9.96
CA ARG A 4 22.10 -2.29 9.37
C ARG A 4 23.19 -3.14 8.70
N LYS A 5 23.41 -4.38 9.19
CA LYS A 5 24.36 -5.35 8.61
C LYS A 5 23.91 -5.90 7.24
N MET A 6 22.83 -5.37 6.68
CA MET A 6 22.26 -5.75 5.39
C MET A 6 22.08 -4.51 4.54
N GLN A 7 22.63 -4.53 3.33
CA GLN A 7 22.39 -3.52 2.30
C GLN A 7 21.27 -4.02 1.39
N TYR A 8 20.29 -3.15 1.14
CA TYR A 8 19.18 -3.42 0.23
C TYR A 8 19.32 -2.51 -0.99
N TRP A 9 19.14 -3.07 -2.18
CA TRP A 9 19.18 -2.33 -3.45
C TRP A 9 17.78 -1.77 -3.73
N VAL A 10 17.49 -0.59 -3.15
CA VAL A 10 16.22 0.15 -3.29
C VAL A 10 16.33 1.34 -4.25
N ILE A 11 17.46 1.42 -4.96
CA ILE A 11 17.75 2.36 -6.04
C ILE A 11 18.66 1.57 -7.00
N PRO A 12 18.45 1.61 -8.32
CA PRO A 12 19.33 0.91 -9.25
C PRO A 12 20.78 1.40 -9.08
N PRO A 13 21.75 0.48 -9.11
CA PRO A 13 23.16 0.82 -8.84
C PRO A 13 23.82 1.60 -9.99
N GLU A 14 23.22 1.55 -11.18
CA GLU A 14 23.68 2.20 -12.40
C GLU A 14 22.58 3.12 -12.95
N ALA A 15 22.95 3.95 -13.93
CA ALA A 15 21.98 4.80 -14.61
C ALA A 15 20.89 3.97 -15.29
N ASP A 16 19.63 4.28 -15.02
CA ASP A 16 18.46 3.58 -15.52
C ASP A 16 17.42 4.61 -15.98
N ALA A 17 17.32 4.77 -17.29
CA ALA A 17 16.41 5.73 -17.91
C ALA A 17 14.93 5.42 -17.63
N GLU A 18 14.59 4.13 -17.54
CA GLU A 18 13.22 3.67 -17.28
C GLU A 18 12.85 3.91 -15.81
N PHE A 19 13.81 3.69 -14.90
CA PHE A 19 13.65 4.07 -13.50
C PHE A 19 13.37 5.56 -13.36
N VAL A 20 14.18 6.41 -14.01
CA VAL A 20 14.03 7.87 -13.94
C VAL A 20 12.69 8.33 -14.50
N ALA A 21 12.29 7.81 -15.66
CA ALA A 21 11.02 8.18 -16.28
C ALA A 21 9.82 7.88 -15.38
N ASN A 22 9.75 6.67 -14.82
CA ASN A 22 8.66 6.28 -13.92
C ASN A 22 8.74 6.98 -12.55
N MET A 23 9.95 7.25 -12.05
CA MET A 23 10.13 8.05 -10.83
C MET A 23 9.59 9.46 -11.01
N GLU A 24 9.99 10.17 -12.07
CA GLU A 24 9.53 11.54 -12.32
C GLU A 24 8.02 11.59 -12.61
N ASP A 25 7.45 10.58 -13.25
CA ASP A 25 5.99 10.44 -13.44
C ASP A 25 5.23 10.38 -12.10
N VAL A 26 5.67 9.52 -11.16
CA VAL A 26 5.05 9.43 -9.82
C VAL A 26 5.26 10.71 -9.02
N LEU A 27 6.45 11.30 -9.07
CA LEU A 27 6.75 12.55 -8.36
C LEU A 27 5.91 13.72 -8.91
N GLU A 28 5.68 13.78 -10.23
CA GLU A 28 4.80 14.80 -10.82
C GLU A 28 3.38 14.69 -10.24
N ILE A 29 2.86 13.47 -10.06
CA ILE A 29 1.53 13.24 -9.50
C ILE A 29 1.46 13.67 -8.04
N TYR A 30 2.48 13.36 -7.25
CA TYR A 30 2.55 13.80 -5.84
C TYR A 30 2.72 15.31 -5.67
N GLU A 31 3.24 16.02 -6.67
CA GLU A 31 3.33 17.48 -6.66
C GLU A 31 2.02 18.19 -7.04
N LYS A 32 1.03 17.48 -7.58
CA LYS A 32 -0.25 18.12 -7.96
C LYS A 32 -1.00 18.61 -6.72
N PRO A 33 -1.66 19.79 -6.81
CA PRO A 33 -2.52 20.25 -5.72
C PRO A 33 -3.69 19.29 -5.52
N TYR A 34 -4.21 19.23 -4.29
CA TYR A 34 -5.37 18.41 -3.99
C TYR A 34 -6.57 18.77 -4.87
N ASN A 35 -7.14 17.76 -5.53
CA ASN A 35 -8.36 17.88 -6.31
C ASN A 35 -9.32 16.71 -5.95
N PRO A 36 -10.44 16.96 -5.27
CA PRO A 36 -11.37 15.91 -4.87
C PRO A 36 -12.09 15.22 -6.05
N LEU A 37 -12.12 15.84 -7.23
CA LEU A 37 -12.70 15.22 -8.44
C LEU A 37 -11.70 14.32 -9.18
N VAL A 38 -10.41 14.48 -8.90
CA VAL A 38 -9.32 13.67 -9.46
C VAL A 38 -8.32 13.29 -8.35
N PRO A 39 -8.73 12.44 -7.40
CA PRO A 39 -7.88 12.09 -6.28
C PRO A 39 -6.68 11.24 -6.71
N VAL A 40 -5.60 11.37 -5.94
CA VAL A 40 -4.41 10.50 -6.02
C VAL A 40 -4.60 9.37 -5.01
N LEU A 41 -4.78 8.16 -5.51
CA LEU A 41 -4.92 6.95 -4.72
C LEU A 41 -3.66 6.11 -4.88
N CYS A 42 -2.93 5.87 -3.80
CA CYS A 42 -1.82 4.93 -3.76
C CYS A 42 -2.33 3.57 -3.28
N MET A 43 -1.84 2.48 -3.86
CA MET A 43 -2.12 1.14 -3.34
C MET A 43 -0.89 0.23 -3.32
N ASP A 44 -0.86 -0.65 -2.33
CA ASP A 44 0.11 -1.74 -2.19
C ASP A 44 -0.49 -2.89 -1.36
N GLU A 45 0.12 -4.08 -1.39
CA GLU A 45 -0.34 -5.23 -0.64
C GLU A 45 0.78 -5.98 0.10
N GLN A 46 0.45 -6.56 1.26
CA GLN A 46 1.38 -7.41 2.00
C GLN A 46 0.71 -8.66 2.57
N PRO A 47 1.41 -9.82 2.62
CA PRO A 47 0.94 -10.96 3.36
C PRO A 47 1.10 -10.74 4.87
N VAL A 48 0.10 -11.19 5.65
CA VAL A 48 0.13 -11.21 7.11
C VAL A 48 -0.04 -12.65 7.59
N GLN A 49 0.88 -13.13 8.41
CA GLN A 49 0.79 -14.47 8.99
C GLN A 49 -0.28 -14.50 10.09
N LEU A 50 -1.21 -15.46 9.99
CA LEU A 50 -2.22 -15.70 11.01
C LEU A 50 -1.68 -16.68 12.05
N VAL A 51 -1.82 -16.32 13.33
CA VAL A 51 -1.26 -17.05 14.47
C VAL A 51 -2.28 -17.12 15.60
N LYS A 52 -2.63 -18.35 16.00
CA LYS A 52 -3.55 -18.64 17.10
C LYS A 52 -2.80 -18.95 18.39
N GLU A 53 -3.44 -18.60 19.49
CA GLU A 53 -3.05 -19.03 20.83
C GLU A 53 -3.40 -20.52 21.03
N VAL A 54 -2.46 -21.35 21.45
CA VAL A 54 -2.74 -22.76 21.81
C VAL A 54 -3.43 -22.86 23.17
N LYS A 55 -3.13 -21.91 24.07
CA LYS A 55 -3.79 -21.79 25.38
C LYS A 55 -4.31 -20.38 25.57
N GLN A 56 -5.49 -20.28 26.17
CA GLN A 56 -6.07 -18.99 26.51
C GLN A 56 -5.12 -18.20 27.42
N PRO A 57 -4.70 -16.97 27.02
CA PRO A 57 -3.84 -16.14 27.84
C PRO A 57 -4.49 -15.81 29.19
N ILE A 58 -3.68 -15.80 30.26
CA ILE A 58 -4.13 -15.35 31.57
C ILE A 58 -3.85 -13.85 31.67
N ALA A 59 -4.88 -13.06 31.93
CA ALA A 59 -4.79 -11.61 32.10
C ALA A 59 -3.82 -11.24 33.24
N ALA A 60 -3.21 -10.06 33.13
CA ALA A 60 -2.38 -9.51 34.20
C ALA A 60 -3.23 -9.20 35.44
N THR A 61 -2.65 -9.36 36.63
CA THR A 61 -3.18 -8.83 37.89
C THR A 61 -2.21 -7.80 38.45
N LYS A 62 -2.51 -7.22 39.62
CA LYS A 62 -1.56 -6.29 40.27
C LYS A 62 -0.25 -6.97 40.66
N GLU A 63 -0.29 -8.27 40.91
CA GLU A 63 0.80 -9.07 41.44
C GLU A 63 1.52 -9.88 40.35
N HIS A 64 0.88 -10.12 39.20
CA HIS A 64 1.41 -10.98 38.16
C HIS A 64 1.25 -10.37 36.76
N PRO A 65 2.29 -10.47 35.89
CA PRO A 65 2.16 -10.04 34.51
C PRO A 65 1.22 -10.97 33.72
N LYS A 66 0.79 -10.48 32.54
CA LYS A 66 0.06 -11.31 31.56
C LYS A 66 0.89 -12.55 31.23
N ARG A 67 0.26 -13.72 31.24
CA ARG A 67 0.90 -15.00 30.90
C ARG A 67 0.33 -15.50 29.59
N VAL A 68 1.23 -15.78 28.66
CA VAL A 68 0.95 -16.29 27.31
C VAL A 68 1.80 -17.53 27.11
N ASP A 69 1.28 -18.54 26.44
CA ASP A 69 2.06 -19.73 26.09
C ASP A 69 3.10 -19.37 25.02
N TYR A 70 4.30 -19.95 25.10
CA TYR A 70 5.30 -19.78 24.06
C TYR A 70 4.87 -20.51 22.78
N GLU A 71 4.08 -21.59 22.91
CA GLU A 71 3.52 -22.34 21.80
C GLU A 71 2.42 -21.53 21.10
N TYR A 72 2.39 -21.61 19.76
CA TYR A 72 1.38 -20.99 18.92
C TYR A 72 1.06 -21.90 17.75
N GLU A 73 -0.16 -21.79 17.23
CA GLU A 73 -0.58 -22.50 16.02
C GLU A 73 -0.55 -21.56 14.82
N ARG A 74 0.04 -22.01 13.71
CA ARG A 74 0.03 -21.26 12.45
C ARG A 74 -1.32 -21.51 11.75
N ALA A 75 -2.11 -20.46 11.60
CA ALA A 75 -3.45 -20.52 11.04
C ALA A 75 -3.51 -20.07 9.56
N GLY A 76 -2.37 -20.07 8.87
CA GLY A 76 -2.26 -19.67 7.47
C GLY A 76 -1.73 -18.25 7.30
N VAL A 77 -2.06 -17.66 6.15
CA VAL A 77 -1.64 -16.31 5.74
C VAL A 77 -2.84 -15.62 5.13
N ALA A 78 -3.10 -14.39 5.55
CA ALA A 78 -4.03 -13.47 4.88
C ALA A 78 -3.23 -12.47 4.04
N ASN A 79 -3.89 -11.80 3.11
CA ASN A 79 -3.34 -10.73 2.30
C ASN A 79 -4.07 -9.44 2.63
N VAL A 80 -3.29 -8.41 2.92
CA VAL A 80 -3.79 -7.08 3.22
C VAL A 80 -3.54 -6.18 2.01
N PHE A 81 -4.60 -5.54 1.53
CA PHE A 81 -4.56 -4.48 0.53
C PHE A 81 -4.70 -3.14 1.25
N MET A 82 -3.72 -2.26 1.04
CA MET A 82 -3.71 -0.90 1.57
C MET A 82 -4.04 0.08 0.46
N PHE A 83 -4.99 0.96 0.73
CA PHE A 83 -5.36 2.07 -0.13
C PHE A 83 -5.17 3.36 0.65
N ALA A 84 -4.46 4.33 0.08
CA ALA A 84 -4.19 5.60 0.73
C ALA A 84 -4.39 6.77 -0.24
N GLU A 85 -5.13 7.78 0.18
CA GLU A 85 -5.26 9.07 -0.52
C GLU A 85 -4.48 10.11 0.29
N PRO A 86 -3.21 10.37 -0.04
CA PRO A 86 -2.28 11.03 0.89
C PRO A 86 -2.71 12.46 1.25
N LEU A 87 -3.14 13.24 0.25
CA LEU A 87 -3.51 14.65 0.42
C LEU A 87 -4.87 14.85 1.09
N ALA A 88 -5.77 13.86 1.01
CA ALA A 88 -6.99 13.86 1.81
C ALA A 88 -6.75 13.36 3.23
N GLY A 89 -5.55 12.82 3.51
CA GLY A 89 -5.27 12.06 4.70
C GLY A 89 -6.37 11.04 4.89
N TRP A 90 -6.52 10.10 3.94
CA TRP A 90 -7.49 9.00 4.00
C TRP A 90 -6.81 7.66 3.69
N ARG A 91 -7.28 6.58 4.33
CA ARG A 91 -6.86 5.21 4.04
C ARG A 91 -7.95 4.19 4.32
N GLU A 92 -7.84 3.05 3.63
CA GLU A 92 -8.67 1.87 3.84
C GLU A 92 -7.80 0.61 3.74
N VAL A 93 -8.17 -0.40 4.53
CA VAL A 93 -7.50 -1.69 4.56
C VAL A 93 -8.52 -2.77 4.23
N ALA A 94 -8.25 -3.53 3.17
CA ALA A 94 -9.04 -4.71 2.84
C ALA A 94 -8.22 -5.97 3.11
N VAL A 95 -8.87 -7.00 3.67
CA VAL A 95 -8.22 -8.26 4.02
C VAL A 95 -8.86 -9.40 3.22
N ARG A 96 -8.01 -10.18 2.53
CA ARG A 96 -8.40 -11.27 1.64
C ARG A 96 -7.61 -12.54 1.94
N GLU A 97 -8.18 -13.69 1.62
CA GLU A 97 -7.46 -14.96 1.69
C GLU A 97 -6.37 -15.05 0.61
N THR A 98 -6.64 -14.45 -0.57
CA THR A 98 -5.76 -14.48 -1.73
C THR A 98 -5.39 -13.06 -2.19
N LYS A 99 -4.31 -12.97 -2.98
CA LYS A 99 -3.91 -11.74 -3.67
C LYS A 99 -3.82 -11.94 -5.18
N THR A 100 -4.95 -12.32 -5.77
CA THR A 100 -5.04 -12.54 -7.21
C THR A 100 -5.32 -11.23 -7.95
N LYS A 101 -5.13 -11.29 -9.26
CA LYS A 101 -5.58 -10.24 -10.19
C LYS A 101 -7.09 -9.95 -10.07
N VAL A 102 -7.87 -10.98 -9.74
CA VAL A 102 -9.31 -10.86 -9.52
C VAL A 102 -9.58 -10.08 -8.24
N ASP A 103 -8.92 -10.43 -7.14
CA ASP A 103 -9.05 -9.73 -5.86
C ASP A 103 -8.72 -8.24 -6.01
N TRP A 104 -7.60 -7.94 -6.67
CA TRP A 104 -7.19 -6.56 -6.93
C TRP A 104 -8.22 -5.77 -7.73
N ALA A 105 -8.73 -6.33 -8.83
CA ALA A 105 -9.73 -5.65 -9.67
C ALA A 105 -11.05 -5.42 -8.92
N ILE A 106 -11.43 -6.33 -8.03
CA ILE A 106 -12.61 -6.18 -7.17
C ILE A 106 -12.42 -5.02 -6.20
N GLU A 107 -11.28 -4.94 -5.49
CA GLU A 107 -11.07 -3.85 -4.52
C GLU A 107 -10.99 -2.48 -5.17
N VAL A 108 -10.27 -2.35 -6.29
CA VAL A 108 -10.22 -1.08 -7.01
C VAL A 108 -11.60 -0.71 -7.56
N ALA A 109 -12.38 -1.69 -8.06
CA ALA A 109 -13.74 -1.42 -8.51
C ALA A 109 -14.66 -0.95 -7.37
N ASN A 110 -14.58 -1.57 -6.19
CA ASN A 110 -15.37 -1.18 -5.02
C ASN A 110 -15.10 0.28 -4.66
N LEU A 111 -13.83 0.70 -4.61
CA LEU A 111 -13.46 2.09 -4.32
C LEU A 111 -13.99 3.07 -5.39
N LEU A 112 -13.92 2.69 -6.67
CA LEU A 112 -14.42 3.51 -7.77
C LEU A 112 -15.94 3.66 -7.79
N GLU A 113 -16.65 2.63 -7.33
CA GLU A 113 -18.12 2.58 -7.33
C GLU A 113 -18.73 3.10 -6.02
N ASP A 114 -17.94 3.16 -4.94
CA ASP A 114 -18.36 3.70 -3.64
C ASP A 114 -17.71 5.07 -3.37
N ARG A 115 -16.60 5.10 -2.62
CA ARG A 115 -15.94 6.35 -2.19
C ARG A 115 -15.70 7.35 -3.32
N TYR A 116 -15.29 6.86 -4.48
CA TYR A 116 -14.95 7.69 -5.62
C TYR A 116 -16.04 7.71 -6.69
N ALA A 117 -17.29 7.32 -6.39
CA ALA A 117 -18.38 7.26 -7.36
C ALA A 117 -18.57 8.55 -8.18
N ASP A 118 -18.43 9.71 -7.51
CA ASP A 118 -18.63 11.03 -8.12
C ASP A 118 -17.34 11.64 -8.72
N CYS A 119 -16.20 10.96 -8.61
CA CYS A 119 -14.94 11.43 -9.20
C CYS A 119 -14.90 11.18 -10.70
N GLU A 120 -14.42 12.16 -11.46
CA GLU A 120 -14.29 12.06 -12.92
C GLU A 120 -13.23 11.02 -13.30
N LYS A 121 -12.15 10.98 -12.52
CA LYS A 121 -10.99 10.11 -12.70
C LYS A 121 -10.30 9.88 -11.35
N VAL A 122 -9.53 8.81 -11.22
CA VAL A 122 -8.62 8.54 -10.10
C VAL A 122 -7.22 8.30 -10.68
N PHE A 123 -6.23 9.02 -10.15
CA PHE A 123 -4.82 8.72 -10.39
C PHE A 123 -4.40 7.59 -9.46
N LEU A 124 -4.20 6.40 -10.01
CA LEU A 124 -3.84 5.21 -9.26
C LEU A 124 -2.33 4.97 -9.32
N VAL A 125 -1.66 5.22 -8.20
CA VAL A 125 -0.24 4.93 -8.00
C VAL A 125 -0.10 3.53 -7.41
N CYS A 126 0.62 2.64 -8.09
CA CYS A 126 0.86 1.28 -7.63
C CYS A 126 2.18 0.73 -8.19
N ASP A 127 2.62 -0.44 -7.72
CA ASP A 127 3.77 -1.10 -8.32
C ASP A 127 3.44 -1.69 -9.71
N ASN A 128 4.47 -2.03 -10.48
CA ASN A 128 4.31 -2.59 -11.82
C ASN A 128 4.16 -4.13 -11.77
N LEU A 129 3.26 -4.63 -10.92
CA LEU A 129 2.93 -6.05 -10.83
C LEU A 129 2.00 -6.46 -11.98
N ASN A 130 2.12 -7.71 -12.44
CA ASN A 130 1.32 -8.23 -13.57
C ASN A 130 -0.19 -8.32 -13.27
N THR A 131 -0.59 -8.17 -12.01
CA THR A 131 -1.98 -8.05 -11.56
C THR A 131 -2.54 -6.65 -11.80
N HIS A 132 -1.72 -5.61 -11.70
CA HIS A 132 -2.11 -4.19 -11.74
C HIS A 132 -2.27 -3.71 -13.17
N THR A 133 -3.30 -4.24 -13.85
CA THR A 133 -3.50 -3.98 -15.28
C THR A 133 -4.96 -3.72 -15.59
N LYS A 134 -5.19 -2.93 -16.65
CA LYS A 134 -6.53 -2.75 -17.23
C LYS A 134 -7.21 -4.08 -17.57
N GLY A 135 -6.42 -5.08 -17.99
CA GLY A 135 -6.91 -6.42 -18.32
C GLY A 135 -7.55 -7.15 -17.14
N ALA A 136 -7.11 -6.89 -15.91
CA ALA A 136 -7.69 -7.48 -14.71
C ALA A 136 -9.21 -7.22 -14.62
N PHE A 137 -9.65 -6.01 -14.94
CA PHE A 137 -11.08 -5.67 -14.94
C PHE A 137 -11.88 -6.45 -15.98
N TYR A 138 -11.28 -6.77 -17.13
CA TYR A 138 -11.93 -7.56 -18.20
C TYR A 138 -11.95 -9.06 -17.91
N GLU A 139 -11.11 -9.53 -16.98
CA GLU A 139 -11.16 -10.90 -16.50
C GLU A 139 -12.27 -11.09 -15.44
N VAL A 140 -12.71 -10.01 -14.78
CA VAL A 140 -13.67 -10.05 -13.66
C VAL A 140 -15.06 -9.55 -14.05
N PHE A 141 -15.16 -8.51 -14.88
CA PHE A 141 -16.41 -7.80 -15.15
C PHE A 141 -16.81 -7.87 -16.62
N GLU A 142 -18.12 -7.83 -16.85
CA GLU A 142 -18.69 -7.67 -18.20
C GLU A 142 -18.01 -6.50 -18.95
N PRO A 143 -17.71 -6.64 -20.26
CA PRO A 143 -16.89 -5.67 -21.00
C PRO A 143 -17.36 -4.21 -20.89
N LYS A 144 -18.68 -3.98 -20.76
CA LYS A 144 -19.25 -2.64 -20.56
C LYS A 144 -18.85 -2.04 -19.20
N ARG A 145 -18.94 -2.83 -18.11
CA ARG A 145 -18.56 -2.40 -16.75
C ARG A 145 -17.04 -2.28 -16.62
N ALA A 146 -16.30 -3.25 -17.14
CA ALA A 146 -14.83 -3.18 -17.19
C ALA A 146 -14.36 -1.90 -17.90
N ARG A 147 -14.97 -1.57 -19.05
CA ARG A 147 -14.62 -0.36 -19.80
C ARG A 147 -14.99 0.91 -19.05
N SER A 148 -16.12 0.97 -18.36
CA SER A 148 -16.51 2.16 -17.59
C SER A 148 -15.57 2.42 -16.43
N LEU A 149 -15.17 1.37 -15.70
CA LEU A 149 -14.21 1.47 -14.61
C LEU A 149 -12.83 1.91 -15.09
N VAL A 150 -12.25 1.19 -16.06
CA VAL A 150 -10.90 1.46 -16.56
C VAL A 150 -10.74 2.86 -17.19
N ARG A 151 -11.81 3.43 -17.75
CA ARG A 151 -11.76 4.80 -18.30
C ARG A 151 -11.61 5.89 -17.23
N ARG A 152 -11.96 5.56 -15.98
CA ARG A 152 -11.84 6.44 -14.82
C ARG A 152 -10.51 6.27 -14.09
N ILE A 153 -9.65 5.34 -14.51
CA ILE A 153 -8.34 5.11 -13.90
C ILE A 153 -7.25 5.60 -14.85
N GLU A 154 -6.34 6.40 -14.31
CA GLU A 154 -5.05 6.69 -14.93
C GLU A 154 -3.95 6.15 -14.03
N PHE A 155 -3.14 5.26 -14.61
CA PHE A 155 -2.16 4.45 -13.87
C PHE A 155 -0.81 5.14 -13.87
N HIS A 156 -0.20 5.21 -12.70
CA HIS A 156 1.16 5.67 -12.50
C HIS A 156 1.93 4.57 -11.76
N TYR A 157 2.92 3.98 -12.41
CA TYR A 157 3.61 2.83 -11.85
C TYR A 157 4.91 3.27 -11.19
N THR A 158 5.12 2.86 -9.94
CA THR A 158 6.43 3.07 -9.32
C THR A 158 7.50 2.26 -10.06
N PRO A 159 8.72 2.79 -10.25
CA PRO A 159 9.77 2.09 -10.93
C PRO A 159 10.15 0.80 -10.19
N LYS A 160 10.69 -0.17 -10.93
CA LYS A 160 11.33 -1.34 -10.33
C LYS A 160 12.43 -0.88 -9.37
N HIS A 161 12.57 -1.56 -8.24
CA HIS A 161 13.44 -1.15 -7.14
C HIS A 161 13.06 0.18 -6.46
N GLY A 162 11.98 0.86 -6.86
CA GLY A 162 11.55 2.14 -6.29
C GLY A 162 10.35 2.05 -5.36
N SER A 163 10.18 0.95 -4.63
CA SER A 163 9.00 0.72 -3.78
C SER A 163 8.84 1.80 -2.69
N TRP A 164 9.95 2.38 -2.23
CA TRP A 164 9.97 3.53 -1.32
C TRP A 164 9.23 4.78 -1.82
N LEU A 165 8.94 4.88 -3.12
CA LEU A 165 8.09 5.93 -3.70
C LEU A 165 6.60 5.66 -3.50
N ASN A 166 6.19 4.42 -3.22
CA ASN A 166 4.79 4.09 -3.02
C ASN A 166 4.38 4.48 -1.58
N ILE A 167 3.51 5.48 -1.46
CA ILE A 167 3.03 5.93 -0.15
C ILE A 167 2.24 4.83 0.56
N ALA A 168 1.56 3.94 -0.17
CA ALA A 168 0.85 2.81 0.43
C ALA A 168 1.79 1.84 1.16
N GLU A 169 3.06 1.70 0.73
CA GLU A 169 4.05 0.89 1.45
C GLU A 169 4.38 1.49 2.84
N ASN A 170 4.43 2.82 2.95
CA ASN A 170 4.64 3.50 4.23
C ASN A 170 3.46 3.28 5.18
N GLU A 171 2.23 3.32 4.67
CA GLU A 171 1.02 3.03 5.43
C GLU A 171 0.95 1.56 5.87
N LEU A 172 1.27 0.62 4.97
CA LEU A 172 1.44 -0.81 5.30
C LEU A 172 2.45 -1.00 6.44
N SER A 173 3.57 -0.29 6.37
CA SER A 173 4.61 -0.33 7.40
C SER A 173 4.11 0.21 8.75
N SER A 174 3.32 1.27 8.74
CA SER A 174 2.71 1.87 9.94
C SER A 174 1.64 0.96 10.54
N MET A 175 0.72 0.45 9.72
CA MET A 175 -0.27 -0.55 10.12
C MET A 175 0.40 -1.77 10.72
N THR A 176 1.44 -2.32 10.08
CA THR A 176 2.14 -3.48 10.61
C THR A 176 2.71 -3.18 11.99
N ARG A 177 3.41 -2.06 12.19
CA ARG A 177 3.99 -1.72 13.50
C ARG A 177 2.95 -1.45 14.59
N GLN A 178 1.85 -0.78 14.23
CA GLN A 178 0.88 -0.27 15.19
C GLN A 178 -0.24 -1.26 15.49
N CYS A 179 -0.63 -2.07 14.50
CA CYS A 179 -1.81 -2.92 14.55
C CYS A 179 -1.49 -4.42 14.56
N VAL A 180 -0.37 -4.88 13.96
CA VAL A 180 -0.12 -6.32 13.75
C VAL A 180 1.08 -6.83 14.55
N GLN A 181 2.17 -6.08 14.59
CA GLN A 181 3.45 -6.51 15.14
C GLN A 181 3.33 -6.85 16.62
N GLY A 182 3.75 -8.06 16.99
CA GLY A 182 3.72 -8.53 18.37
C GLY A 182 2.35 -9.01 18.85
N ARG A 183 1.34 -9.05 17.99
CA ARG A 183 0.00 -9.59 18.29
C ARG A 183 -0.19 -10.95 17.63
N ARG A 184 -1.01 -11.80 18.25
CA ARG A 184 -1.44 -13.09 17.70
C ARG A 184 -2.88 -12.93 17.20
N ILE A 185 -3.03 -12.79 15.88
CA ILE A 185 -4.33 -12.65 15.21
C ILE A 185 -4.58 -13.96 14.47
N GLY A 186 -5.59 -14.71 14.92
CA GLY A 186 -5.75 -16.12 14.59
C GLY A 186 -6.51 -16.41 13.31
N ASP A 187 -7.26 -15.45 12.80
CA ASP A 187 -8.14 -15.61 11.65
C ASP A 187 -8.30 -14.29 10.89
N ILE A 188 -8.86 -14.40 9.68
CA ILE A 188 -8.99 -13.30 8.74
C ILE A 188 -10.01 -12.25 9.19
N GLU A 189 -11.08 -12.66 9.89
CA GLU A 189 -12.13 -11.77 10.38
C GLU A 189 -11.56 -10.85 11.46
N ALA A 190 -10.87 -11.41 12.46
CA ALA A 190 -10.19 -10.63 13.48
C ALA A 190 -9.12 -9.70 12.88
N LEU A 191 -8.38 -10.13 11.85
CA LEU A 191 -7.44 -9.25 11.16
C LEU A 191 -8.15 -8.08 10.47
N GLY A 192 -9.28 -8.35 9.82
CA GLY A 192 -10.12 -7.34 9.18
C GLY A 192 -10.67 -6.32 10.18
N GLU A 193 -11.23 -6.78 11.30
CA GLU A 193 -11.74 -5.90 12.35
C GLU A 193 -10.65 -4.98 12.92
N GLU A 194 -9.50 -5.56 13.27
CA GLU A 194 -8.38 -4.83 13.88
C GLU A 194 -7.77 -3.80 12.93
N THR A 195 -7.56 -4.18 11.67
CA THR A 195 -7.00 -3.27 10.66
C THR A 195 -7.99 -2.19 10.25
N SER A 196 -9.29 -2.49 10.21
CA SER A 196 -10.34 -1.49 9.98
C SER A 196 -10.45 -0.49 11.12
N ALA A 197 -10.35 -0.96 12.37
CA ALA A 197 -10.32 -0.09 13.54
C ALA A 197 -9.09 0.82 13.54
N TRP A 198 -7.92 0.27 13.20
CA TRP A 198 -6.70 1.06 13.01
C TRP A 198 -6.86 2.12 11.92
N ALA A 199 -7.38 1.74 10.74
CA ALA A 199 -7.58 2.69 9.63
C ALA A 199 -8.53 3.83 10.03
N THR A 200 -9.60 3.51 10.77
CA THR A 200 -10.56 4.49 11.30
C THR A 200 -9.91 5.47 12.28
N ASP A 201 -9.14 4.98 13.25
CA ASP A 201 -8.42 5.86 14.20
C ASP A 201 -7.43 6.81 13.49
N VAL A 202 -6.70 6.30 12.49
CA VAL A 202 -5.76 7.11 11.71
C VAL A 202 -6.50 8.11 10.79
N ASN A 203 -7.67 7.71 10.26
CA ASN A 203 -8.64 8.57 9.58
C ASN A 203 -9.10 9.74 10.46
N ASP A 204 -9.57 9.45 11.67
CA ASP A 204 -10.13 10.47 12.55
C ASP A 204 -9.06 11.41 13.12
N THR A 205 -7.85 10.89 13.35
CA THR A 205 -6.73 11.69 13.89
C THR A 205 -5.96 12.45 12.82
N GLN A 206 -6.33 12.30 11.53
CA GLN A 206 -5.75 13.01 10.39
C GLN A 206 -4.21 12.95 10.35
N ARG A 207 -3.65 11.81 10.75
CA ARG A 207 -2.22 11.54 10.57
C ARG A 207 -1.98 11.20 9.11
N GLY A 208 -1.47 12.17 8.36
CA GLY A 208 -1.15 12.04 6.94
C GLY A 208 0.34 11.86 6.69
N VAL A 209 0.67 11.56 5.44
CA VAL A 209 2.06 11.51 4.95
C VAL A 209 2.50 12.90 4.54
N ASP A 210 3.56 13.40 5.17
CA ASP A 210 4.23 14.64 4.77
C ASP A 210 5.29 14.33 3.70
N TRP A 211 4.84 14.22 2.45
CA TRP A 211 5.72 13.93 1.33
C TRP A 211 6.52 15.17 0.91
N GLN A 212 7.86 15.07 0.95
CA GLN A 212 8.76 16.21 0.72
C GLN A 212 9.69 16.03 -0.49
N MET A 213 9.67 14.88 -1.15
CA MET A 213 10.58 14.60 -2.27
C MET A 213 9.96 15.10 -3.58
N LYS A 214 10.59 16.08 -4.22
CA LYS A 214 10.16 16.63 -5.52
C LYS A 214 11.05 16.17 -6.66
N ILE A 215 10.64 16.44 -7.90
CA ILE A 215 11.45 16.17 -9.10
C ILE A 215 12.80 16.90 -9.01
N ASP A 216 12.81 18.17 -8.62
CA ASP A 216 14.05 18.95 -8.47
C ASP A 216 14.96 18.37 -7.37
N ASP A 217 14.38 17.87 -6.28
CA ASP A 217 15.14 17.14 -5.26
C ASP A 217 15.74 15.85 -5.82
N ALA A 218 14.98 15.09 -6.62
CA ALA A 218 15.43 13.84 -7.23
C ALA A 218 16.62 14.05 -8.16
N ARG A 219 16.57 15.08 -9.01
CA ARG A 219 17.66 15.41 -9.94
C ARG A 219 18.97 15.75 -9.23
N ILE A 220 18.89 16.32 -8.03
CA ILE A 220 20.04 16.69 -7.20
C ILE A 220 20.52 15.51 -6.34
N LYS A 221 19.60 14.80 -5.68
CA LYS A 221 19.92 13.76 -4.68
C LYS A 221 20.19 12.40 -5.31
N LEU A 222 19.62 12.12 -6.47
CA LEU A 222 19.69 10.82 -7.15
C LEU A 222 20.41 10.92 -8.52
N THR A 223 21.35 11.84 -8.67
CA THR A 223 22.03 12.09 -9.96
C THR A 223 22.62 10.82 -10.60
N SER A 224 23.05 9.83 -9.79
CA SER A 224 23.62 8.57 -10.29
C SER A 224 22.65 7.71 -11.10
N VAL A 225 21.33 7.87 -10.92
CA VAL A 225 20.34 7.10 -11.70
C VAL A 225 20.08 7.71 -13.08
N TYR A 226 20.47 8.98 -13.29
CA TYR A 226 20.25 9.67 -14.55
C TYR A 226 21.30 9.25 -15.59
N PRO A 227 20.89 8.92 -16.84
CA PRO A 227 21.83 8.59 -17.91
C PRO A 227 22.82 9.73 -18.20
N ASN A 228 24.10 9.38 -18.33
CA ASN A 228 25.11 10.30 -18.83
C ASN A 228 24.90 10.53 -20.34
N ILE A 229 24.43 11.72 -20.71
CA ILE A 229 24.30 12.10 -22.11
C ILE A 229 25.71 12.36 -22.66
N LYS A 230 26.20 11.45 -23.51
CA LYS A 230 27.38 11.73 -24.34
C LYS A 230 26.91 12.57 -25.53
N MET A 231 27.35 13.82 -25.57
CA MET A 231 27.20 14.68 -26.75
C MET A 231 28.16 14.26 -27.86
#